data_AF-A0A923ZEE1-F1
#
_entry.id   AF-A0A923ZEE1-F1
#
_cell.length_a   1.000
_cell.length_b   1.000
_cell.length_c   1.000
_cell.angle_alpha   90.00
_cell.angle_beta   90.00
_cell.angle_gamma   90.00
#
_symmetry.space_group_name_H-M   'P 1'
#
loop_
_entity.id
_entity.type
_entity.pdbx_description
1 polymer ?
#
loop_
_entity_poly.entity_id
_entity_poly.type
_entity_poly.pdbx_seq_one_letter_code
_entity_poly.pdbx_strand_id
1 'polypeptide(L)'
;MTGRQGPIAAFFARMSAVRDWFGSPAGRRFTMIASFVMSAIILALLVQAIASVGWRELVAVTPTTPLYWLLFINFYFFQPLMDWQIFRHWWKLGWRTLAMFLKRRVMNEALFSYAGDAFMMAWTVTRFDIAFDPNAAAAPRLGRGDGPGVHAADAPIAAIKDVAITSGLAGNLFTLLMLGLAILLGGDTVIDSAIDPATVR
;
A
#
# COMPACT_ATOMS: atom_id res chain seq x y z
N MET A 1 -21.46 -25.75 34.92
CA MET A 1 -20.10 -25.36 34.47
C MET A 1 -20.25 -24.25 33.45
N THR A 2 -20.21 -22.99 33.90
CA THR A 2 -20.44 -21.79 33.08
C THR A 2 -19.15 -21.40 32.38
N GLY A 3 -19.06 -21.68 31.08
CA GLY A 3 -17.91 -21.34 30.24
C GLY A 3 -17.73 -19.83 30.18
N ARG A 4 -16.69 -19.32 30.86
CA ARG A 4 -16.28 -17.92 30.84
C ARG A 4 -15.90 -17.59 29.40
N GLN A 5 -16.79 -16.93 28.66
CA GLN A 5 -16.48 -16.41 27.32
C GLN A 5 -15.26 -15.51 27.46
N GLY A 6 -14.11 -15.96 26.93
CA GLY A 6 -12.85 -15.25 27.09
C GLY A 6 -12.90 -13.85 26.47
N PRO A 7 -11.95 -12.96 26.83
CA PRO A 7 -11.87 -11.60 26.27
C PRO A 7 -11.82 -11.58 24.73
N ILE A 8 -11.34 -12.66 24.12
CA ILE A 8 -11.29 -12.89 22.68
C ILE A 8 -12.70 -12.99 22.06
N ALA A 9 -13.66 -13.66 22.72
CA ALA A 9 -15.02 -13.80 22.20
C ALA A 9 -15.78 -12.47 22.19
N ALA A 10 -15.61 -11.66 23.23
CA ALA A 10 -16.17 -10.31 23.30
C ALA A 10 -15.58 -9.37 22.24
N PHE A 11 -14.28 -9.53 21.93
CA PHE A 11 -13.62 -8.79 20.84
C PHE A 11 -14.22 -9.15 19.48
N PHE A 12 -14.40 -10.45 19.17
CA PHE A 12 -15.01 -10.89 17.91
C PHE A 12 -16.48 -10.43 17.78
N ALA A 13 -17.25 -10.45 18.86
CA ALA A 13 -18.63 -9.96 18.87
C ALA A 13 -18.71 -8.44 18.60
N ARG A 14 -17.76 -7.65 19.11
CA ARG A 14 -17.64 -6.22 18.77
C ARG A 14 -17.26 -6.02 17.31
N MET A 15 -16.36 -6.83 16.77
CA MET A 15 -15.93 -6.75 15.37
C MET A 15 -17.09 -7.08 14.40
N SER A 16 -17.91 -8.09 14.72
CA SER A 16 -19.09 -8.43 13.90
C SER A 16 -20.14 -7.32 13.96
N ALA A 17 -20.40 -6.73 15.13
CA ALA A 17 -21.33 -5.61 15.26
C ALA A 17 -20.91 -4.39 14.42
N VAL A 18 -19.61 -4.08 14.37
CA VAL A 18 -19.06 -3.01 13.52
C VAL A 18 -19.25 -3.34 12.04
N ARG A 19 -18.93 -4.58 11.62
CA ARG A 19 -19.13 -5.03 10.23
C ARG A 19 -20.59 -4.93 9.82
N ASP A 20 -21.49 -5.38 10.67
CA ASP A 20 -22.93 -5.43 10.40
C ASP A 20 -23.51 -4.00 10.32
N TRP A 21 -22.99 -3.06 11.13
CA TRP A 21 -23.33 -1.64 11.02
C TRP A 21 -22.88 -1.03 9.70
N PHE A 22 -21.65 -1.27 9.24
CA PHE A 22 -21.19 -0.83 7.92
C PHE A 22 -21.98 -1.48 6.76
N GLY A 23 -22.49 -2.70 6.97
CA GLY A 23 -23.38 -3.39 6.04
C GLY A 23 -24.79 -2.81 5.97
N SER A 24 -25.23 -2.06 6.99
CA SER A 24 -26.55 -1.45 7.07
C SER A 24 -26.73 -0.30 6.05
N PRO A 25 -27.97 0.05 5.68
CA PRO A 25 -28.24 1.21 4.82
C PRO A 25 -27.66 2.53 5.38
N ALA A 26 -27.62 2.69 6.71
CA ALA A 26 -27.06 3.87 7.37
C ALA A 26 -25.53 3.90 7.31
N GLY A 27 -24.85 2.77 7.54
CA GLY A 27 -23.39 2.67 7.45
C GLY A 27 -22.87 2.88 6.03
N ARG A 28 -23.59 2.38 5.01
CA ARG A 28 -23.27 2.64 3.59
C ARG A 28 -23.41 4.13 3.24
N ARG A 29 -24.45 4.81 3.74
CA ARG A 29 -24.61 6.26 3.54
C ARG A 29 -23.52 7.06 4.26
N PHE A 30 -23.18 6.67 5.49
CA PHE A 30 -22.10 7.31 6.24
C PHE A 30 -20.76 7.21 5.52
N THR A 31 -20.36 6.01 5.08
CA THR A 31 -19.10 5.81 4.34
C THR A 31 -19.06 6.60 3.02
N MET A 32 -20.17 6.65 2.29
CA MET A 32 -20.30 7.46 1.08
C MET A 32 -20.14 8.96 1.36
N ILE A 33 -20.86 9.47 2.37
CA ILE A 33 -20.77 10.89 2.76
C ILE A 33 -19.38 11.22 3.27
N ALA A 34 -18.80 10.39 4.13
CA ALA A 34 -17.45 10.59 4.66
C ALA A 34 -16.41 10.60 3.53
N SER A 35 -16.49 9.66 2.58
CA SER A 35 -15.62 9.64 1.40
C SER A 35 -15.79 10.89 0.53
N PHE A 36 -17.03 11.34 0.33
CA PHE A 36 -17.33 12.55 -0.45
C PHE A 36 -16.77 13.80 0.24
N VAL A 37 -17.03 13.97 1.54
CA VAL A 37 -16.54 15.09 2.35
C VAL A 37 -15.01 15.11 2.37
N MET A 38 -14.36 13.98 2.63
CA MET A 38 -12.89 13.88 2.58
C MET A 38 -12.34 14.25 1.21
N SER A 39 -12.95 13.74 0.13
CA SER A 39 -12.55 14.08 -1.24
C SER A 39 -12.74 15.57 -1.54
N ALA A 40 -13.85 16.16 -1.09
CA ALA A 40 -14.12 17.59 -1.23
C ALA A 40 -13.14 18.45 -0.44
N ILE A 41 -12.76 18.04 0.78
CA ILE A 41 -11.72 18.70 1.58
C ILE A 41 -10.38 18.63 0.86
N ILE A 42 -9.95 17.45 0.41
CA ILE A 42 -8.68 17.28 -0.34
C ILE A 42 -8.69 18.17 -1.60
N LEU A 43 -9.80 18.17 -2.35
CA LEU A 43 -9.93 18.99 -3.55
C LEU A 43 -9.89 20.49 -3.21
N ALA A 44 -10.57 20.92 -2.16
CA ALA A 44 -10.54 22.31 -1.71
C ALA A 44 -9.14 22.74 -1.28
N LEU A 45 -8.43 21.88 -0.54
CA LEU A 45 -7.03 22.12 -0.14
C LEU A 45 -6.10 22.20 -1.36
N LEU A 46 -6.28 21.32 -2.36
CA LEU A 46 -5.52 21.37 -3.61
C LEU A 46 -5.78 22.65 -4.39
N VAL A 47 -7.06 23.04 -4.54
CA VAL A 47 -7.44 24.28 -5.22
C VAL A 47 -6.87 25.48 -4.46
N GLN A 48 -6.95 25.50 -3.13
CA GLN A 48 -6.38 26.54 -2.29
C GLN A 48 -4.85 26.60 -2.44
N ALA A 49 -4.16 25.47 -2.42
CA ALA A 49 -2.71 25.40 -2.58
C ALA A 49 -2.27 25.91 -3.96
N ILE A 50 -2.99 25.54 -5.02
CA ILE A 50 -2.71 26.03 -6.38
C ILE A 50 -3.04 27.52 -6.50
N ALA A 51 -4.12 28.01 -5.88
CA ALA A 51 -4.48 29.42 -5.89
C ALA A 51 -3.49 30.29 -5.12
N SER A 52 -2.92 29.80 -4.01
CA SER A 52 -1.90 30.52 -3.24
C SER A 52 -0.54 30.55 -3.91
N VAL A 53 -0.19 29.51 -4.66
CA VAL A 53 1.08 29.41 -5.39
C VAL A 53 0.97 30.02 -6.79
N GLY A 54 -0.22 30.09 -7.39
CA GLY A 54 -0.39 30.56 -8.76
C GLY A 54 0.03 29.53 -9.82
N TRP A 55 -0.81 29.32 -10.83
CA TRP A 55 -0.56 28.38 -11.93
C TRP A 55 0.74 28.67 -12.71
N ARG A 56 1.13 29.95 -12.81
CA ARG A 56 2.33 30.37 -13.52
C ARG A 56 3.61 29.93 -12.82
N GLU A 57 3.66 30.09 -11.50
CA GLU A 57 4.81 29.69 -10.69
C GLU A 57 4.93 28.17 -10.66
N LEU A 58 3.82 27.43 -10.55
CA LEU A 58 3.84 25.96 -10.66
C LEU A 58 4.47 25.46 -11.97
N VAL A 59 4.07 26.05 -13.10
CA VAL A 59 4.62 25.70 -14.42
C VAL A 59 6.09 26.12 -14.52
N ALA A 60 6.45 27.28 -13.95
CA ALA A 60 7.82 27.79 -14.00
C ALA A 60 8.82 26.92 -13.21
N VAL A 61 8.38 26.28 -12.11
CA VAL A 61 9.22 25.37 -11.31
C VAL A 61 9.19 23.92 -11.80
N THR A 62 8.36 23.61 -12.80
CA THR A 62 8.24 22.24 -13.32
C THR A 62 9.54 21.84 -14.02
N PRO A 63 10.18 20.73 -13.61
CA PRO A 63 11.45 20.32 -14.23
C PRO A 63 11.27 20.01 -15.72
N THR A 64 12.09 20.65 -16.57
CA THR A 64 12.09 20.43 -18.03
C THR A 64 12.98 19.26 -18.45
N THR A 65 13.86 18.81 -17.55
CA THR A 65 14.83 17.75 -17.84
C THR A 65 14.15 16.37 -17.95
N PRO A 66 14.28 15.64 -19.07
CA PRO A 66 13.67 14.31 -19.23
C PRO A 66 14.12 13.29 -18.18
N LEU A 67 15.37 13.39 -17.70
CA LEU A 67 15.90 12.53 -16.66
C LEU A 67 15.10 12.62 -15.36
N TYR A 68 14.64 13.81 -14.97
CA TYR A 68 13.76 13.97 -13.80
C TYR A 68 12.51 13.12 -13.94
N TRP A 69 11.83 13.18 -15.09
CA TRP A 69 10.61 12.43 -15.34
C TRP A 69 10.84 10.92 -15.36
N LEU A 70 11.96 10.46 -15.93
CA LEU A 70 12.34 9.05 -15.88
C LEU A 70 12.55 8.58 -14.44
N LEU A 71 13.28 9.35 -13.63
CA LEU A 71 13.52 9.03 -12.22
C LEU A 71 12.23 9.11 -11.40
N PHE A 72 11.37 10.10 -11.65
CA PHE A 72 10.08 10.25 -11.00
C PHE A 72 9.14 9.07 -11.31
N ILE A 73 9.01 8.71 -12.59
CA ILE A 73 8.21 7.56 -13.02
C ILE A 73 8.77 6.28 -12.39
N ASN A 74 10.09 6.09 -12.46
CA ASN A 74 10.72 4.92 -11.85
C ASN A 74 10.44 4.90 -10.35
N PHE A 75 10.68 5.99 -9.62
CA PHE A 75 10.43 6.10 -8.19
C PHE A 75 8.98 5.82 -7.82
N TYR A 76 8.03 6.32 -8.62
CA TYR A 76 6.63 6.07 -8.43
C TYR A 76 6.27 4.59 -8.67
N PHE A 77 6.69 4.01 -9.79
CA PHE A 77 6.26 2.67 -10.19
C PHE A 77 7.13 1.53 -9.65
N PHE A 78 8.30 1.81 -9.10
CA PHE A 78 9.26 0.79 -8.70
C PHE A 78 8.67 -0.18 -7.67
N GLN A 79 8.12 0.34 -6.57
CA GLN A 79 7.56 -0.49 -5.51
C GLN A 79 6.43 -1.42 -6.00
N PRO A 80 5.37 -0.92 -6.66
CA PRO A 80 4.31 -1.79 -7.15
C PRO A 80 4.79 -2.76 -8.24
N LEU A 81 5.80 -2.38 -9.04
CA LEU A 81 6.40 -3.26 -10.03
C LEU A 81 7.19 -4.39 -9.37
N MET A 82 7.98 -4.10 -8.34
CA MET A 82 8.74 -5.10 -7.60
C MET A 82 7.82 -6.07 -6.86
N ASP A 83 6.80 -5.56 -6.17
CA ASP A 83 5.77 -6.40 -5.56
C ASP A 83 5.13 -7.32 -6.59
N TRP A 84 4.72 -6.76 -7.74
CA TRP A 84 4.15 -7.56 -8.82
C TRP A 84 5.14 -8.60 -9.35
N GLN A 85 6.42 -8.29 -9.52
CA GLN A 85 7.42 -9.25 -9.98
C GLN A 85 7.64 -10.37 -8.97
N ILE A 86 7.73 -10.06 -7.68
CA ILE A 86 7.86 -11.06 -6.61
C ILE A 86 6.62 -11.98 -6.62
N PHE A 87 5.41 -11.42 -6.56
CA PHE A 87 4.20 -12.24 -6.58
C PHE A 87 3.97 -12.95 -7.92
N ARG A 88 4.42 -12.38 -9.04
CA ARG A 88 4.40 -13.07 -10.34
C ARG A 88 5.28 -14.30 -10.33
N HIS A 89 6.44 -14.26 -9.69
CA HIS A 89 7.30 -15.44 -9.58
C HIS A 89 6.65 -16.55 -8.75
N TRP A 90 6.02 -16.21 -7.62
CA TRP A 90 5.45 -17.18 -6.69
C TRP A 90 4.06 -17.68 -7.10
N TRP A 91 3.22 -16.81 -7.66
CA TRP A 91 1.82 -17.10 -8.03
C TRP A 91 1.57 -17.12 -9.54
N LYS A 92 2.63 -17.06 -10.37
CA LYS A 92 2.55 -17.11 -11.84
C LYS A 92 1.54 -16.11 -12.44
N LEU A 93 1.49 -14.91 -11.87
CA LEU A 93 0.50 -13.89 -12.25
C LEU A 93 0.77 -13.26 -13.63
N GLY A 94 -0.30 -12.94 -14.37
CA GLY A 94 -0.23 -12.19 -15.62
C GLY A 94 0.09 -10.70 -15.44
N TRP A 95 0.35 -9.97 -16.53
CA TRP A 95 0.63 -8.52 -16.46
C TRP A 95 -0.59 -7.69 -16.03
N ARG A 96 -1.80 -8.17 -16.30
CA ARG A 96 -3.06 -7.51 -15.90
C ARG A 96 -3.22 -7.38 -14.39
N THR A 97 -2.54 -8.22 -13.60
CA THR A 97 -2.60 -8.13 -12.12
C THR A 97 -1.74 -7.01 -11.55
N LEU A 98 -0.88 -6.37 -12.34
CA LEU A 98 -0.14 -5.17 -11.91
C LEU A 98 -1.09 -4.07 -11.42
N ALA A 99 -2.27 -3.94 -12.05
CA ALA A 99 -3.31 -2.99 -11.64
C ALA A 99 -3.78 -3.18 -10.19
N MET A 100 -3.75 -4.42 -9.69
CA MET A 100 -4.10 -4.72 -8.29
C MET A 100 -3.02 -4.22 -7.32
N PHE A 101 -1.73 -4.36 -7.66
CA PHE A 101 -0.62 -3.80 -6.86
C PHE A 101 -0.60 -2.27 -6.90
N LEU A 102 -0.95 -1.69 -8.04
CA LEU A 102 -1.12 -0.24 -8.17
C LEU A 102 -2.26 0.26 -7.28
N LYS A 103 -3.39 -0.45 -7.27
CA LYS A 103 -4.51 -0.16 -6.37
C LYS A 103 -4.10 -0.34 -4.91
N ARG A 104 -3.35 -1.39 -4.55
CA ARG A 104 -2.79 -1.58 -3.20
C ARG A 104 -1.99 -0.36 -2.74
N ARG A 105 -1.10 0.18 -3.59
CA ARG A 105 -0.33 1.39 -3.28
C ARG A 105 -1.23 2.61 -3.06
N VAL A 106 -2.20 2.84 -3.95
CA VAL A 106 -3.16 3.95 -3.79
C VAL A 106 -3.95 3.83 -2.49
N MET A 107 -4.37 2.62 -2.10
CA MET A 107 -5.06 2.41 -0.82
C MET A 107 -4.15 2.71 0.38
N ASN A 108 -2.86 2.36 0.31
CA ASN A 108 -1.90 2.65 1.37
C ASN A 108 -1.63 4.15 1.52
N GLU A 109 -1.59 4.89 0.41
CA GLU A 109 -1.32 6.33 0.41
C GLU A 109 -2.57 7.17 0.73
N ALA A 110 -3.72 6.82 0.15
CA ALA A 110 -4.92 7.66 0.18
C ALA A 110 -5.90 7.33 1.34
N LEU A 111 -5.79 6.15 1.95
CA LEU A 111 -6.70 5.74 3.04
C LEU A 111 -5.92 5.56 4.35
N PHE A 112 -5.20 4.44 4.46
CA PHE A 112 -4.41 4.08 5.63
C PHE A 112 -3.27 3.18 5.19
N SER A 113 -2.10 3.28 5.83
CA SER A 113 -0.88 2.55 5.44
C SER A 113 -1.01 1.01 5.38
N TYR A 114 -2.06 0.43 5.94
CA TYR A 114 -2.36 -1.03 5.90
C TYR A 114 -3.60 -1.40 5.07
N ALA A 115 -4.34 -0.42 4.55
CA ALA A 115 -5.58 -0.68 3.83
C ALA A 115 -5.36 -1.48 2.53
N GLY A 116 -4.22 -1.25 1.87
CA GLY A 116 -3.82 -1.98 0.68
C GLY A 116 -3.52 -3.46 0.95
N ASP A 117 -2.99 -3.79 2.11
CA ASP A 117 -2.71 -5.19 2.49
C ASP A 117 -4.01 -5.96 2.77
N ALA A 118 -4.96 -5.31 3.45
CA ALA A 118 -6.30 -5.86 3.63
C ALA A 118 -7.02 -6.04 2.28
N PHE A 119 -6.91 -5.06 1.38
CA PHE A 119 -7.45 -5.16 0.02
C PHE A 119 -6.82 -6.32 -0.75
N MET A 120 -5.50 -6.46 -0.69
CA MET A 120 -4.77 -7.56 -1.31
C MET A 120 -5.27 -8.91 -0.80
N MET A 121 -5.45 -9.06 0.51
CA MET A 121 -5.95 -10.30 1.10
C MET A 121 -7.38 -10.62 0.63
N ALA A 122 -8.28 -9.64 0.59
CA ALA A 122 -9.63 -9.85 0.06
C ALA A 122 -9.61 -10.27 -1.42
N TRP A 123 -8.73 -9.63 -2.20
CA TRP A 123 -8.54 -9.97 -3.61
C TRP A 123 -7.98 -11.38 -3.81
N THR A 124 -7.01 -11.84 -3.00
CA THR A 124 -6.45 -13.19 -3.11
C THR A 124 -7.49 -14.25 -2.82
N VAL A 125 -8.32 -14.04 -1.79
CA VAL A 125 -9.40 -14.96 -1.42
C VAL A 125 -10.38 -15.13 -2.57
N THR A 126 -10.76 -14.03 -3.20
CA THR A 126 -11.69 -14.04 -4.33
C THR A 126 -11.06 -14.68 -5.56
N ARG A 127 -9.76 -14.44 -5.80
CA ARG A 127 -9.08 -14.89 -7.01
C ARG A 127 -8.71 -16.37 -6.99
N PHE A 128 -8.35 -16.90 -5.83
CA PHE A 128 -7.96 -18.30 -5.66
C PHE A 128 -9.10 -19.15 -5.08
N ASP A 129 -10.32 -18.60 -4.99
CA ASP A 129 -11.52 -19.28 -4.48
C ASP A 129 -11.30 -19.97 -3.12
N ILE A 130 -10.70 -19.21 -2.19
CA ILE A 130 -10.24 -19.76 -0.92
C ILE A 130 -11.43 -19.86 0.04
N ALA A 131 -11.91 -21.08 0.28
CA ALA A 131 -12.95 -21.34 1.27
C ALA A 131 -12.40 -21.20 2.70
N PHE A 132 -12.96 -20.28 3.48
CA PHE A 132 -12.70 -20.21 4.92
C PHE A 132 -13.63 -21.16 5.67
N ASP A 133 -13.12 -22.31 6.08
CA ASP A 133 -13.80 -23.19 7.03
C ASP A 133 -13.27 -22.92 8.46
N PRO A 134 -14.07 -22.28 9.35
CA PRO A 134 -13.67 -22.01 10.73
C PRO A 134 -13.54 -23.28 11.61
N ASN A 135 -14.09 -24.41 11.14
CA ASN A 135 -14.10 -25.69 11.84
C ASN A 135 -13.19 -26.74 11.19
N ALA A 136 -12.61 -26.45 10.03
CA ALA A 136 -11.58 -27.28 9.44
C ALA A 136 -10.43 -27.43 10.45
N ALA A 137 -9.98 -28.67 10.65
CA ALA A 137 -8.81 -28.96 11.47
C ALA A 137 -7.70 -28.00 11.03
N ALA A 138 -7.27 -27.12 11.95
CA ALA A 138 -6.37 -26.02 11.64
C ALA A 138 -5.25 -26.54 10.74
N ALA A 139 -5.22 -26.04 9.48
CA ALA A 139 -4.18 -26.39 8.52
C ALA A 139 -2.83 -26.37 9.26
N PRO A 140 -1.98 -27.42 9.14
CA PRO A 140 -0.84 -27.65 10.02
C PRO A 140 -0.11 -26.34 10.30
N ARG A 141 -0.32 -25.81 11.51
CA ARG A 141 0.25 -24.52 11.89
C ARG A 141 1.72 -24.75 12.15
N LEU A 142 2.53 -23.85 11.60
CA LEU A 142 3.98 -23.75 11.72
C LEU A 142 4.80 -24.53 10.67
N GLY A 143 4.58 -24.21 9.40
CA GLY A 143 5.54 -24.43 8.32
C GLY A 143 5.54 -23.20 7.41
N ARG A 144 6.66 -22.93 6.75
CA ARG A 144 6.94 -21.78 5.85
C ARG A 144 6.07 -21.76 4.57
N GLY A 145 4.95 -22.49 4.56
CA GLY A 145 4.02 -22.59 3.44
C GLY A 145 4.61 -23.27 2.20
N ASP A 146 5.79 -23.88 2.34
CA ASP A 146 6.67 -24.33 1.25
C ASP A 146 7.15 -25.78 1.40
N GLY A 147 6.47 -26.59 2.23
CA GLY A 147 6.69 -28.02 2.25
C GLY A 147 6.43 -28.63 0.85
N PRO A 148 7.14 -29.69 0.45
CA PRO A 148 6.95 -30.30 -0.87
C PRO A 148 5.47 -30.68 -1.08
N GLY A 149 4.84 -30.08 -2.08
CA GLY A 149 3.44 -30.31 -2.46
C GLY A 149 2.43 -29.22 -2.07
N VAL A 150 2.84 -28.13 -1.42
CA VAL A 150 1.94 -27.01 -1.05
C VAL A 150 2.00 -25.93 -2.13
N HIS A 151 0.88 -25.64 -2.81
CA HIS A 151 0.83 -24.51 -3.71
C HIS A 151 0.73 -23.22 -2.89
N ALA A 152 1.40 -22.15 -3.30
CA ALA A 152 1.30 -20.86 -2.61
C ALA A 152 -0.13 -20.25 -2.61
N ALA A 153 -1.04 -20.82 -3.39
CA ALA A 153 -2.48 -20.57 -3.34
C ALA A 153 -3.15 -21.16 -2.07
N ASP A 154 -2.56 -22.20 -1.48
CA ASP A 154 -3.07 -22.94 -0.32
C ASP A 154 -2.73 -22.23 1.01
N ALA A 155 -1.79 -21.28 0.99
CA ALA A 155 -1.36 -20.50 2.17
C ALA A 155 -1.11 -19.01 1.83
N PRO A 156 -2.13 -18.26 1.35
CA PRO A 156 -1.97 -16.89 0.87
C PRO A 156 -1.45 -15.93 1.96
N ILE A 157 -1.82 -16.15 3.22
CA ILE A 157 -1.45 -15.29 4.35
C ILE A 157 0.05 -15.42 4.66
N ALA A 158 0.58 -16.65 4.60
CA ALA A 158 2.00 -16.90 4.80
C ALA A 158 2.82 -16.23 3.69
N ALA A 159 2.40 -16.41 2.44
CA ALA A 159 3.04 -15.78 1.29
C ALA A 159 3.02 -14.24 1.36
N ILE A 160 1.89 -13.62 1.75
CA ILE A 160 1.83 -12.16 1.93
C ILE A 160 2.82 -11.68 3.00
N LYS A 161 2.94 -12.42 4.12
CA LYS A 161 3.83 -12.06 5.22
C LYS A 161 5.31 -12.18 4.85
N ASP A 162 5.69 -13.26 4.17
CA ASP A 162 7.09 -13.50 3.76
C ASP A 162 7.53 -12.50 2.68
N VAL A 163 6.60 -12.16 1.78
CA VAL A 163 6.86 -11.15 0.75
C VAL A 163 6.91 -9.75 1.33
N ALA A 164 6.23 -9.44 2.43
CA ALA A 164 6.29 -8.12 3.06
C ALA A 164 7.73 -7.72 3.46
N ILE A 165 8.52 -8.68 3.97
CA ILE A 165 9.93 -8.44 4.31
C ILE A 165 10.75 -8.15 3.05
N THR A 166 10.55 -8.97 2.02
CA THR A 166 11.29 -8.86 0.75
C THR A 166 10.95 -7.57 0.01
N SER A 167 9.67 -7.17 0.03
CA SER A 167 9.15 -5.92 -0.51
C SER A 167 9.70 -4.70 0.25
N GLY A 168 9.76 -4.77 1.57
CA GLY A 168 10.38 -3.74 2.41
C GLY A 168 11.87 -3.58 2.11
N LEU A 169 12.58 -4.69 1.95
CA LEU A 169 14.00 -4.67 1.56
C LEU A 169 14.19 -4.07 0.17
N ALA A 170 13.39 -4.49 -0.82
CA ALA A 170 13.45 -3.97 -2.18
C ALA A 170 13.21 -2.45 -2.23
N GLY A 171 12.20 -1.96 -1.50
CA GLY A 171 11.90 -0.54 -1.41
C GLY A 171 13.03 0.25 -0.75
N ASN A 172 13.58 -0.25 0.36
CA ASN A 172 14.70 0.41 1.05
C ASN A 172 15.97 0.42 0.19
N LEU A 173 16.30 -0.69 -0.47
CA LEU A 173 17.43 -0.77 -1.41
C LEU A 173 17.26 0.23 -2.55
N PHE A 174 16.05 0.38 -3.06
CA PHE A 174 15.76 1.35 -4.11
C PHE A 174 15.91 2.79 -3.63
N THR A 175 15.46 3.12 -2.42
CA THR A 175 15.71 4.43 -1.81
C THR A 175 17.21 4.71 -1.71
N LEU A 176 18.00 3.74 -1.26
CA LEU A 176 19.47 3.89 -1.17
C LEU A 176 20.11 4.04 -2.55
N LEU A 177 19.64 3.31 -3.56
CA LEU A 177 20.09 3.44 -4.93
C LEU A 177 19.77 4.84 -5.49
N MET A 178 18.55 5.33 -5.27
CA MET A 178 18.14 6.68 -5.67
C MET A 178 18.95 7.75 -4.95
N LEU A 179 19.25 7.57 -3.67
CA LEU A 179 20.12 8.47 -2.91
C LEU A 179 21.54 8.48 -3.49
N GLY A 180 22.12 7.30 -3.75
CA GLY A 180 23.43 7.20 -4.39
C GLY A 180 23.46 7.84 -5.77
N LEU A 181 22.41 7.65 -6.57
CA LEU A 181 22.28 8.30 -7.87
C LEU A 181 22.14 9.82 -7.74
N ALA A 182 21.39 10.31 -6.76
CA ALA A 182 21.25 11.74 -6.50
C ALA A 182 22.60 12.38 -6.16
N ILE A 183 23.42 11.72 -5.33
CA ILE A 183 24.78 12.16 -5.01
C ILE A 183 25.65 12.16 -6.27
N LEU A 184 25.63 11.07 -7.07
CA LEU A 184 26.41 10.97 -8.31
C LEU A 184 26.05 12.03 -9.36
N LEU A 185 24.79 12.48 -9.36
CA LEU A 185 24.31 13.53 -10.25
C LEU A 185 24.57 14.96 -9.71
N GLY A 186 25.34 15.09 -8.63
CA GLY A 186 25.71 16.38 -8.04
C GLY A 186 24.69 16.93 -7.04
N GLY A 187 23.88 16.08 -6.42
CA GLY A 187 22.91 16.49 -5.40
C GLY A 187 23.55 17.08 -4.13
N ASP A 188 24.82 16.78 -3.88
CA ASP A 188 25.64 17.42 -2.83
C ASP A 188 25.71 18.94 -3.00
N THR A 189 25.91 19.42 -4.23
CA THR A 189 25.97 20.87 -4.51
C THR A 189 24.67 21.61 -4.18
N VAL A 190 23.52 20.94 -4.35
CA VAL A 190 22.20 21.49 -4.01
C VAL A 190 22.01 21.51 -2.49
N ILE A 191 22.42 20.44 -1.80
CA ILE A 191 22.32 20.33 -0.35
C ILE A 191 23.22 21.37 0.33
N ASP A 192 24.46 21.53 -0.14
CA ASP A 192 25.41 22.50 0.41
C ASP A 192 24.91 23.94 0.25
N SER A 193 24.27 24.25 -0.89
CA SER A 193 23.66 25.57 -1.11
C SER A 193 22.44 25.86 -0.22
N ALA A 194 21.75 24.82 0.27
CA ALA A 194 20.57 24.94 1.12
C ALA A 194 20.90 24.95 2.62
N ILE A 195 22.06 24.42 3.01
CA ILE A 195 22.53 24.32 4.40
C ILE A 195 23.50 25.45 4.77
N ASP A 196 24.01 26.22 3.79
CA ASP A 196 24.86 27.38 4.06
C ASP A 196 24.14 28.40 4.98
N PRO A 197 24.59 28.57 6.25
CA PRO A 197 23.96 29.50 7.18
C PRO A 197 24.10 30.96 6.75
N ALA A 198 24.91 31.27 5.72
CA ALA A 198 24.99 32.61 5.15
C ALA A 198 23.84 32.95 4.17
N THR A 199 23.15 31.94 3.60
CA THR A 199 22.05 32.12 2.63
C THR A 199 20.66 32.06 3.26
N VAL A 200 20.54 31.47 4.46
CA VAL A 200 19.31 31.45 5.26
C VAL A 200 19.20 32.77 6.06
N ARG A 201 18.69 33.83 5.44
CA ARG A 201 18.22 35.05 6.12
C ARG A 201 16.73 35.24 5.92
#